data_AF-A0A538SAD1-F1
#
_entry.id   AF-A0A538SAD1-F1
#
_cell.length_a   1.000
_cell.length_b   1.000
_cell.length_c   1.000
_cell.angle_alpha   90.00
_cell.angle_beta   90.00
_cell.angle_gamma   90.00
#
_symmetry.space_group_name_H-M   'P 1'
#
loop_
_entity.id
_entity.type
_entity.pdbx_description
1 polymer ?
#
loop_
_entity_poly.entity_id
_entity_poly.type
_entity_poly.pdbx_seq_one_letter_code
_entity_poly.pdbx_strand_id
1 'polypeptide(L)'
;MKAFLVGFLVLLTVGTAHARCRPSHGRVAEEIRGEVRADSAFQRATPHGRFIARLEPMEYGWYLRIYEPDRIGDDLARLTPPWHFVPNPREIEGWHFRNAQNTGPNDGSVNAPGKQRDFIFSPEVGRTIEYDGSNTTEEDVARVEAFGRGTLTILDYELSPPAPGERARFMRMKFVVCLTWPR
;
A
#
# COMPACT_ATOMS: atom_id res chain seq x y z
N MET A 1 -34.68 -23.90 -43.27
CA MET A 1 -33.34 -23.35 -42.97
C MET A 1 -33.44 -22.64 -41.61
N LYS A 2 -32.89 -23.22 -40.54
CA LYS A 2 -32.91 -22.63 -39.18
C LYS A 2 -31.50 -22.16 -38.85
N ALA A 3 -31.33 -20.86 -38.65
CA ALA A 3 -30.09 -20.27 -38.18
C ALA A 3 -29.99 -20.46 -36.66
N PHE A 4 -28.92 -21.10 -36.19
CA PHE A 4 -28.55 -21.14 -34.78
C PHE A 4 -27.57 -20.01 -34.50
N LEU A 5 -28.00 -19.04 -33.69
CA LEU A 5 -27.10 -18.07 -33.06
C LEU A 5 -26.41 -18.77 -31.89
N VAL A 6 -25.09 -18.96 -31.97
CA VAL A 6 -24.27 -19.37 -30.83
C VAL A 6 -23.75 -18.11 -30.17
N GLY A 7 -24.32 -17.76 -29.02
CA GLY A 7 -23.83 -16.70 -28.16
C GLY A 7 -22.56 -17.15 -27.44
N PHE A 8 -21.43 -16.50 -27.75
CA PHE A 8 -20.17 -16.72 -27.05
C PHE A 8 -20.21 -15.91 -25.74
N LEU A 9 -20.41 -16.60 -24.62
CA LEU A 9 -20.29 -16.01 -23.29
C LEU A 9 -18.80 -15.91 -22.94
N VAL A 10 -18.23 -14.72 -23.05
CA VAL A 10 -16.86 -14.44 -22.59
C VAL A 10 -16.89 -14.32 -21.07
N LEU A 11 -16.48 -15.39 -20.37
CA LEU A 11 -16.18 -15.37 -18.94
C LEU A 11 -14.89 -14.56 -18.70
N LEU A 12 -15.05 -13.31 -18.28
CA LEU A 12 -13.95 -12.50 -17.76
C LEU A 12 -13.50 -13.09 -16.41
N THR A 13 -12.41 -13.85 -16.43
CA THR A 13 -11.75 -14.32 -15.20
C THR A 13 -11.07 -13.14 -14.52
N VAL A 14 -11.73 -12.56 -13.50
CA VAL A 14 -11.13 -11.59 -12.59
C VAL A 14 -10.20 -12.34 -11.64
N GLY A 15 -8.94 -12.53 -12.01
CA GLY A 15 -7.96 -13.14 -11.13
C GLY A 15 -6.61 -12.45 -11.22
N THR A 16 -6.27 -11.61 -10.24
CA THR A 16 -4.87 -11.26 -9.86
C THR A 16 -4.83 -10.33 -8.62
N ALA A 17 -5.42 -10.74 -7.49
CA ALA A 17 -5.19 -10.04 -6.21
C ALA A 17 -5.13 -11.00 -5.01
N HIS A 18 -5.97 -12.04 -5.01
CA HIS A 18 -6.03 -13.05 -3.94
C HIS A 18 -4.79 -13.96 -3.83
N ALA A 19 -3.91 -13.98 -4.83
CA ALA A 19 -2.82 -14.96 -4.86
C ALA A 19 -1.71 -14.69 -3.81
N ARG A 20 -1.63 -13.49 -3.21
CA ARG A 20 -0.47 -13.08 -2.40
C ARG A 20 -0.67 -13.09 -0.89
N CYS A 21 -1.90 -12.97 -0.39
CA CYS A 21 -2.12 -13.04 1.05
C CYS A 21 -2.34 -14.47 1.52
N ARG A 22 -1.29 -15.28 1.43
CA ARG A 22 -1.31 -16.68 1.86
C ARG A 22 -0.44 -16.86 3.10
N PRO A 23 -0.92 -17.58 4.12
CA PRO A 23 -0.08 -17.94 5.25
C PRO A 23 1.07 -18.83 4.77
N SER A 24 2.25 -18.62 5.32
CA SER A 24 3.41 -19.49 5.16
C SER A 24 3.69 -20.22 6.47
N HIS A 25 4.56 -21.23 6.43
CA HIS A 25 4.91 -22.00 7.62
C HIS A 25 5.41 -21.08 8.75
N GLY A 26 4.80 -21.18 9.93
CA GLY A 26 5.12 -20.36 11.10
C GLY A 26 4.60 -18.92 11.08
N ARG A 27 3.85 -18.50 10.04
CA ARG A 27 3.33 -17.13 9.93
C ARG A 27 1.81 -17.09 9.75
N VAL A 28 1.20 -16.02 10.24
CA VAL A 28 -0.16 -15.59 9.93
C VAL A 28 -0.10 -14.70 8.68
N ALA A 29 -1.15 -14.72 7.87
CA ALA A 29 -1.37 -13.76 6.80
C ALA A 29 -2.82 -13.27 6.85
N GLU A 30 -3.02 -11.96 6.86
CA GLU A 30 -4.32 -11.34 6.97
C GLU A 30 -4.49 -10.22 5.95
N GLU A 31 -5.66 -10.20 5.32
CA GLU A 31 -5.98 -9.31 4.21
C GLU A 31 -7.00 -8.25 4.63
N ILE A 32 -6.76 -7.01 4.23
CA ILE A 32 -7.67 -5.88 4.35
C ILE A 32 -7.94 -5.34 2.96
N ARG A 33 -9.22 -5.20 2.62
CA ARG A 33 -9.67 -4.56 1.36
C ARG A 33 -10.33 -3.22 1.64
N GLY A 34 -10.13 -2.27 0.75
CA GLY A 34 -10.72 -0.94 0.89
C GLY A 34 -10.85 -0.16 -0.41
N GLU A 35 -11.67 0.86 -0.34
CA GLU A 35 -11.71 1.98 -1.28
C GLU A 35 -11.60 3.26 -0.44
N VAL A 36 -10.81 4.22 -0.92
CA VAL A 36 -10.66 5.54 -0.31
C VAL A 36 -10.85 6.62 -1.37
N ARG A 37 -11.46 7.74 -0.99
CA ARG A 37 -11.66 8.94 -1.84
C ARG A 37 -10.79 10.07 -1.34
N ALA A 38 -10.46 11.00 -2.22
CA ALA A 38 -9.63 12.17 -1.91
C ALA A 38 -10.07 12.85 -0.60
N ASP A 39 -9.10 13.34 0.17
CA ASP A 39 -9.27 13.97 1.51
C ASP A 39 -9.87 13.09 2.62
N SER A 40 -10.29 11.87 2.30
CA SER A 40 -10.82 10.94 3.28
C SER A 40 -9.72 10.05 3.83
N ALA A 41 -9.76 9.81 5.14
CA ALA A 41 -8.99 8.74 5.75
C ALA A 41 -9.69 7.38 5.53
N PHE A 42 -8.90 6.32 5.51
CA PHE A 42 -9.40 4.95 5.63
C PHE A 42 -8.78 4.30 6.87
N GLN A 43 -9.56 3.51 7.61
CA GLN A 43 -9.06 2.71 8.72
C GLN A 43 -9.80 1.38 8.80
N ARG A 44 -9.07 0.28 8.94
CA ARG A 44 -9.65 -1.04 9.19
C ARG A 44 -8.67 -1.93 9.95
N ALA A 45 -9.21 -2.68 10.91
CA ALA A 45 -8.45 -3.72 11.60
C ALA A 45 -8.31 -4.97 10.71
N THR A 46 -7.27 -5.76 10.94
CA THR A 46 -7.15 -7.09 10.35
C THR A 46 -8.31 -7.99 10.87
N PRO A 47 -8.66 -9.10 10.18
CA PRO A 47 -9.74 -9.99 10.61
C PRO A 47 -9.72 -10.41 12.08
N HIS A 48 -8.55 -10.63 12.66
CA HIS A 48 -8.42 -10.98 14.09
C HIS A 48 -8.12 -9.77 14.99
N GLY A 49 -8.14 -8.56 14.45
CA GLY A 49 -8.00 -7.32 15.21
C GLY A 49 -6.58 -7.04 15.72
N ARG A 50 -5.56 -7.82 15.31
CA ARG A 50 -4.19 -7.67 15.82
C ARG A 50 -3.56 -6.35 15.38
N PHE A 51 -3.80 -5.96 14.14
CA PHE A 51 -3.25 -4.72 13.58
C PHE A 51 -4.35 -3.89 12.92
N ILE A 52 -4.09 -2.60 12.76
CA ILE A 52 -4.94 -1.65 12.04
C ILE A 52 -4.14 -1.08 10.89
N ALA A 53 -4.66 -1.19 9.67
CA ALA A 53 -4.15 -0.45 8.52
C ALA A 53 -4.91 0.87 8.38
N ARG A 54 -4.17 1.98 8.27
CA ARG A 54 -4.73 3.32 8.07
C ARG A 54 -4.10 3.98 6.85
N LEU A 55 -4.93 4.60 6.03
CA LEU A 55 -4.49 5.55 5.00
C LEU A 55 -4.85 6.95 5.49
N GLU A 56 -3.83 7.74 5.80
CA GLU A 56 -3.98 9.13 6.21
C GLU A 56 -3.89 10.04 5.00
N PRO A 57 -4.81 11.00 4.81
CA PRO A 57 -4.79 11.87 3.65
C PRO A 57 -3.53 12.75 3.63
N MET A 58 -2.93 12.86 2.45
CA MET A 58 -1.89 13.79 2.08
C MET A 58 -2.43 14.71 0.97
N GLU A 59 -1.69 15.77 0.62
CA GLU A 59 -2.09 16.72 -0.42
C GLU A 59 -2.44 16.02 -1.76
N TYR A 60 -1.60 15.09 -2.22
CA TYR A 60 -1.77 14.40 -3.51
C TYR A 60 -2.15 12.91 -3.40
N GLY A 61 -2.49 12.43 -2.20
CA GLY A 61 -2.84 11.02 -1.98
C GLY A 61 -2.89 10.60 -0.52
N TRP A 62 -2.18 9.55 -0.13
CA TRP A 62 -2.23 9.00 1.23
C TRP A 62 -0.89 8.48 1.75
N TYR A 63 -0.75 8.48 3.07
CA TYR A 63 0.31 7.80 3.80
C TYR A 63 -0.22 6.53 4.45
N LEU A 64 0.40 5.37 4.18
CA LEU A 64 0.06 4.10 4.83
C LEU A 64 0.74 3.97 6.18
N ARG A 65 -0.06 3.71 7.22
CA ARG A 65 0.41 3.43 8.58
C ARG A 65 -0.19 2.14 9.11
N ILE A 66 0.59 1.46 9.96
CA ILE A 66 0.16 0.25 10.66
C ILE A 66 0.23 0.50 12.17
N TYR A 67 -0.82 0.13 12.88
CA TYR A 67 -0.93 0.30 14.33
C TYR A 67 -1.30 -0.99 15.04
N GLU A 68 -1.04 -1.06 16.34
CA GLU A 68 -1.79 -1.94 17.26
C GLU A 68 -3.02 -1.17 17.80
N PRO A 69 -4.17 -1.84 18.06
CA PRO A 69 -5.39 -1.18 18.55
C PRO A 69 -5.23 -0.32 19.80
N ASP A 70 -4.33 -0.72 20.70
CA ASP A 70 -4.00 -0.02 21.95
C ASP A 70 -2.88 1.02 21.78
N ARG A 71 -2.31 1.17 20.58
CA ARG A 71 -1.16 2.05 20.27
C ARG A 71 -1.34 2.80 18.95
N ILE A 72 -2.45 3.51 18.80
CA ILE A 72 -2.75 4.32 17.61
C ILE A 72 -1.74 5.48 17.40
N GLY A 73 -0.94 5.84 18.41
CA GLY A 73 0.13 6.84 18.30
C GLY A 73 1.42 6.32 17.65
N ASP A 74 1.64 4.99 17.62
CA ASP A 74 2.88 4.38 17.17
C ASP A 74 2.73 3.78 15.78
N ASP A 75 3.20 4.49 14.75
CA ASP A 75 3.30 3.91 13.40
C ASP A 75 4.38 2.82 13.38
N LEU A 76 3.92 1.58 13.40
CA LEU A 76 4.75 0.37 13.46
C LEU A 76 5.52 0.12 12.17
N ALA A 77 5.12 0.77 11.08
CA ALA A 77 5.75 0.64 9.77
C ALA A 77 6.78 1.74 9.49
N ARG A 78 7.05 2.64 10.46
CA ARG A 78 7.86 3.86 10.25
C ARG A 78 9.30 3.60 9.77
N LEU A 79 9.84 2.41 10.06
CA LEU A 79 11.17 1.97 9.62
C LEU A 79 11.18 1.35 8.21
N THR A 80 10.10 1.43 7.44
CA THR A 80 10.11 0.97 6.05
C THR A 80 11.10 1.81 5.22
N PRO A 81 12.12 1.23 4.58
CA PRO A 81 13.00 1.95 3.68
C PRO A 81 12.38 2.14 2.29
N PRO A 82 12.94 3.02 1.43
CA PRO A 82 14.04 3.96 1.72
C PRO A 82 13.53 5.24 2.39
N TRP A 83 14.45 5.99 3.02
CA TRP A 83 14.17 7.28 3.66
C TRP A 83 14.66 8.49 2.86
N HIS A 84 15.43 8.26 1.80
CA HIS A 84 16.04 9.30 0.98
C HIS A 84 15.97 8.96 -0.51
N PHE A 85 16.07 9.99 -1.35
CA PHE A 85 16.21 9.96 -2.82
C PHE A 85 15.03 9.44 -3.64
N VAL A 86 14.23 8.52 -3.12
CA VAL A 86 12.99 8.05 -3.77
C VAL A 86 11.85 7.98 -2.76
N PRO A 87 10.58 8.10 -3.22
CA PRO A 87 9.43 8.04 -2.31
C PRO A 87 9.38 6.73 -1.55
N ASN A 88 8.97 6.83 -0.28
CA ASN A 88 8.75 5.65 0.53
C ASN A 88 7.57 4.83 -0.04
N PRO A 89 7.62 3.48 -0.04
CA PRO A 89 6.49 2.66 -0.49
C PRO A 89 5.17 2.98 0.22
N ARG A 90 5.24 3.53 1.44
CA ARG A 90 4.06 3.95 2.23
C ARG A 90 3.49 5.30 1.81
N GLU A 91 4.22 6.11 1.05
CA GLU A 91 3.75 7.38 0.48
C GLU A 91 3.10 7.13 -0.87
N ILE A 92 1.79 7.33 -0.99
CA ILE A 92 1.01 6.96 -2.17
C ILE A 92 0.39 8.23 -2.76
N GLU A 93 1.11 8.86 -3.70
CA GLU A 93 0.68 10.09 -4.36
C GLU A 93 0.39 9.89 -5.85
N GLY A 94 -0.49 10.72 -6.41
CA GLY A 94 -0.96 10.59 -7.79
C GLY A 94 0.16 10.77 -8.83
N TRP A 95 1.15 11.61 -8.54
CA TRP A 95 2.29 11.85 -9.43
C TRP A 95 3.14 10.59 -9.67
N HIS A 96 3.14 9.60 -8.76
CA HIS A 96 3.81 8.31 -8.96
C HIS A 96 3.30 7.56 -10.21
N PHE A 97 2.08 7.88 -10.65
CA PHE A 97 1.37 7.20 -11.74
C PHE A 97 1.27 8.03 -13.01
N ARG A 98 1.97 9.18 -13.06
CA ARG A 98 2.05 10.07 -14.22
C ARG A 98 3.50 10.24 -14.70
N ASN A 99 3.67 10.58 -15.97
CA ASN A 99 4.96 11.03 -16.48
C ASN A 99 5.34 12.41 -15.92
N ALA A 100 6.58 12.82 -16.11
CA ALA A 100 7.11 14.07 -15.54
C ALA A 100 6.34 15.33 -15.99
N GLN A 101 5.68 15.29 -17.15
CA GLN A 101 4.88 16.39 -17.69
C GLN A 101 3.42 16.34 -17.24
N ASN A 102 2.99 15.33 -16.49
CA ASN A 102 1.60 15.10 -16.10
C ASN A 102 0.63 15.13 -17.31
N THR A 103 1.01 14.51 -18.42
CA THR A 103 0.17 14.41 -19.63
C THR A 103 -0.33 13.00 -19.88
N GLY A 104 0.33 12.00 -19.31
CA GLY A 104 0.04 10.58 -19.54
C GLY A 104 0.44 9.71 -18.37
N PRO A 105 0.25 8.38 -18.47
CA PRO A 105 0.74 7.42 -17.48
C PRO A 105 2.25 7.56 -17.25
N ASN A 106 2.73 7.14 -16.07
CA ASN A 106 4.16 7.05 -15.81
C ASN A 106 4.84 6.10 -16.82
N ASP A 107 5.80 6.64 -17.56
CA ASP A 107 6.60 5.98 -18.60
C ASP A 107 8.05 5.69 -18.15
N GLY A 108 8.34 5.89 -16.86
CA GLY A 108 9.67 5.77 -16.28
C GLY A 108 10.42 7.10 -16.16
N SER A 109 9.87 8.21 -16.67
CA SER A 109 10.41 9.56 -16.44
C SER A 109 10.37 10.00 -14.97
N VAL A 110 9.63 9.27 -14.13
CA VAL A 110 9.46 9.53 -12.71
C VAL A 110 9.82 8.26 -11.93
N ASN A 111 10.81 8.37 -11.03
CA ASN A 111 11.26 7.27 -10.20
C ASN A 111 10.44 7.17 -8.90
N ALA A 112 9.39 6.35 -8.92
CA ALA A 112 8.52 6.14 -7.77
C ALA A 112 7.92 4.72 -7.72
N PRO A 113 7.49 4.24 -6.54
CA PRO A 113 6.80 2.96 -6.42
C PRO A 113 5.48 2.92 -7.21
N GLY A 114 5.25 1.83 -7.93
CA GLY A 114 4.04 1.60 -8.71
C GLY A 114 2.85 1.12 -7.89
N LYS A 115 2.03 0.23 -8.48
CA LYS A 115 0.82 -0.33 -7.86
C LYS A 115 1.09 -1.29 -6.71
N GLN A 116 2.26 -1.93 -6.70
CA GLN A 116 2.68 -2.84 -5.64
C GLN A 116 3.72 -2.15 -4.77
N ARG A 117 3.49 -2.18 -3.46
CA ARG A 117 4.28 -1.48 -2.46
C ARG A 117 4.52 -2.40 -1.29
N ASP A 118 5.76 -2.80 -1.09
CA ASP A 118 6.15 -3.63 0.04
C ASP A 118 6.65 -2.76 1.18
N PHE A 119 6.33 -3.16 2.40
CA PHE A 119 6.70 -2.44 3.62
C PHE A 119 6.93 -3.42 4.76
N ILE A 120 7.59 -2.95 5.81
CA ILE A 120 7.88 -3.75 7.01
C ILE A 120 7.22 -3.11 8.22
N PHE A 121 6.94 -3.90 9.25
CA PHE A 121 6.34 -3.39 10.48
C PHE A 121 6.71 -4.26 11.68
N SER A 122 6.73 -3.69 12.89
CA SER A 122 6.94 -4.45 14.12
C SER A 122 6.37 -3.73 15.35
N PRO A 123 5.75 -4.44 16.31
CA PRO A 123 5.38 -3.91 17.61
C PRO A 123 6.55 -3.34 18.42
N GLU A 124 7.79 -3.73 18.11
CA GLU A 124 9.00 -3.23 18.78
C GLU A 124 9.29 -1.75 18.45
N VAL A 125 8.75 -1.27 17.33
CA VAL A 125 8.86 0.13 16.91
C VAL A 125 8.11 1.03 17.89
N GLY A 126 8.79 2.04 18.41
CA GLY A 126 8.27 2.92 19.47
C GLY A 126 8.32 2.30 20.87
N ARG A 127 8.99 1.15 21.04
CA ARG A 127 9.26 0.53 22.36
C ARG A 127 10.75 0.31 22.58
N THR A 128 11.30 -0.64 21.84
CA THR A 128 12.72 -1.06 21.93
C THR A 128 13.51 -0.64 20.71
N ILE A 129 12.83 -0.22 19.64
CA ILE A 129 13.40 0.36 18.44
C ILE A 129 12.81 1.76 18.30
N GLU A 130 13.65 2.77 18.52
CA GLU A 130 13.28 4.16 18.26
C GLU A 130 13.71 4.58 16.85
N TYR A 131 12.94 5.49 16.25
CA TYR A 131 13.32 6.16 15.02
C TYR A 131 13.49 7.65 15.34
N ASP A 132 14.73 8.09 15.44
CA ASP A 132 15.11 9.50 15.60
C ASP A 132 15.88 10.03 14.38
N GLY A 133 15.84 9.28 13.27
CA GLY A 133 16.47 9.63 12.00
C GLY A 133 17.89 9.07 11.85
N SER A 134 18.79 9.31 12.81
CA SER A 134 20.20 8.92 12.68
C SER A 134 20.61 7.64 13.41
N ASN A 135 19.85 7.20 14.41
CA ASN A 135 20.23 6.02 15.22
C ASN A 135 19.58 4.71 14.74
N THR A 136 18.71 4.75 13.73
CA THR A 136 18.15 3.53 13.16
C THR A 136 19.21 2.77 12.37
N THR A 137 19.56 1.58 12.86
CA THR A 137 20.58 0.73 12.26
C THR A 137 19.98 -0.22 11.22
N GLU A 138 20.83 -0.78 10.36
CA GLU A 138 20.44 -1.88 9.47
C GLU A 138 19.94 -3.11 10.25
N GLU A 139 20.47 -3.34 11.45
CA GLU A 139 20.02 -4.42 12.34
C GLU A 139 18.58 -4.18 12.83
N ASP A 140 18.22 -2.93 13.17
CA ASP A 140 16.86 -2.58 13.55
C ASP A 140 15.89 -2.82 12.39
N VAL A 141 16.26 -2.42 11.17
CA VAL A 141 15.46 -2.69 9.96
C VAL A 141 15.27 -4.19 9.77
N ALA A 142 16.35 -4.97 9.87
CA ALA A 142 16.30 -6.42 9.72
C ALA A 142 15.41 -7.09 10.77
N ARG A 143 15.43 -6.59 12.02
CA ARG A 143 14.53 -7.07 13.09
C ARG A 143 13.07 -6.73 12.79
N VAL A 144 12.79 -5.51 12.34
CA VAL A 144 11.43 -5.11 11.95
C VAL A 144 10.92 -5.97 10.79
N GLU A 145 11.75 -6.19 9.77
CA GLU A 145 11.41 -7.05 8.63
C GLU A 145 11.20 -8.51 9.03
N ALA A 146 12.04 -9.05 9.93
CA ALA A 146 11.92 -10.42 10.42
C ALA A 146 10.57 -10.65 11.12
N PHE A 147 10.10 -9.65 11.87
CA PHE A 147 8.76 -9.67 12.43
C PHE A 147 7.70 -9.56 11.32
N GLY A 148 7.49 -8.38 10.75
CA GLY A 148 6.31 -8.08 9.96
C GLY A 148 6.64 -7.65 8.55
N ARG A 149 5.98 -8.29 7.57
CA ARG A 149 6.02 -7.87 6.17
C ARG A 149 4.61 -7.60 5.67
N GLY A 150 4.44 -6.48 4.98
CA GLY A 150 3.19 -6.13 4.36
C GLY A 150 3.35 -5.74 2.90
N THR A 151 2.26 -5.92 2.16
CA THR A 151 2.16 -5.49 0.76
C THR A 151 0.86 -4.73 0.57
N LEU A 152 0.94 -3.49 0.09
CA LEU A 152 -0.19 -2.77 -0.46
C LEU A 152 -0.22 -2.98 -1.97
N THR A 153 -1.37 -3.42 -2.48
CA THR A 153 -1.65 -3.56 -3.91
C THR A 153 -2.80 -2.64 -4.30
N ILE A 154 -2.53 -1.69 -5.17
CA ILE A 154 -3.54 -0.83 -5.78
C ILE A 154 -4.19 -1.60 -6.92
N LEU A 155 -5.50 -1.86 -6.78
CA LEU A 155 -6.29 -2.62 -7.75
C LEU A 155 -6.80 -1.73 -8.88
N ASP A 156 -7.27 -0.55 -8.52
CA ASP A 156 -7.91 0.43 -9.41
C ASP A 156 -7.78 1.82 -8.80
N TYR A 157 -7.70 2.85 -9.63
CA TYR A 157 -7.60 4.22 -9.16
C TYR A 157 -8.11 5.23 -10.18
N GLU A 158 -8.37 6.43 -9.68
CA GLU A 158 -8.71 7.59 -10.49
C GLU A 158 -7.81 8.75 -10.05
N LEU A 159 -7.22 9.44 -11.03
CA LEU A 159 -6.39 10.62 -10.80
C LEU A 159 -7.14 11.86 -11.29
N SER A 160 -6.73 13.02 -10.80
CA SER A 160 -7.13 14.29 -11.38
C SER A 160 -6.82 14.32 -12.89
N PRO A 161 -7.58 15.13 -13.67
CA PRO A 161 -7.26 15.37 -15.06
C PRO A 161 -5.79 15.80 -15.23
N PRO A 162 -5.11 15.33 -16.30
CA PRO A 162 -3.74 15.75 -16.57
C PRO A 162 -3.69 17.25 -16.89
N ALA A 163 -2.76 17.95 -16.26
CA ALA A 163 -2.52 19.38 -16.46
C ALA A 163 -0.99 19.62 -16.45
N PRO A 164 -0.41 20.12 -17.56
CA PRO A 164 1.02 20.37 -17.64
C PRO A 164 1.54 21.28 -16.52
N GLY A 165 2.60 20.84 -15.84
CA GLY A 165 3.20 21.59 -14.73
C GLY A 165 2.52 21.41 -13.37
N GLU A 166 1.38 20.72 -13.31
CA GLU A 166 0.72 20.38 -12.05
C GLU A 166 1.07 18.95 -11.60
N ARG A 167 0.97 18.70 -10.28
CA ARG A 167 1.09 17.34 -9.73
C ARG A 167 -0.27 16.66 -9.76
N ALA A 168 -0.31 15.44 -10.31
CA ALA A 168 -1.53 14.64 -10.25
C ALA A 168 -1.88 14.26 -8.81
N ARG A 169 -3.18 14.34 -8.53
CA ARG A 169 -3.78 13.97 -7.26
C ARG A 169 -4.63 12.72 -7.42
N PHE A 170 -4.68 11.88 -6.39
CA PHE A 170 -5.68 10.81 -6.36
C PHE A 170 -7.08 11.36 -6.08
N MET A 171 -8.05 10.95 -6.89
CA MET A 171 -9.48 11.16 -6.62
C MET A 171 -10.07 9.96 -5.86
N ARG A 172 -9.60 8.75 -6.19
CA ARG A 172 -10.05 7.49 -5.60
C ARG A 172 -8.98 6.41 -5.74
N MET A 173 -8.91 5.50 -4.78
CA MET A 173 -8.09 4.30 -4.85
C MET A 173 -8.81 3.09 -4.25
N LYS A 174 -8.88 1.99 -5.01
CA LYS A 174 -9.24 0.65 -4.53
C LYS A 174 -7.98 -0.16 -4.29
N PHE A 175 -7.90 -0.84 -3.16
CA PHE A 175 -6.66 -1.49 -2.74
C PHE A 175 -6.90 -2.74 -1.89
N VAL A 176 -5.81 -3.48 -1.75
CA VAL A 176 -5.65 -4.57 -0.80
C VAL A 176 -4.38 -4.32 0.00
N VAL A 177 -4.44 -4.47 1.32
CA VAL A 177 -3.26 -4.59 2.19
C VAL A 177 -3.22 -6.01 2.70
N CYS A 178 -2.10 -6.69 2.48
CA CYS A 178 -1.81 -7.95 3.15
C CYS A 178 -0.75 -7.72 4.21
N LEU A 179 -0.96 -8.28 5.40
CA LEU A 179 0.01 -8.26 6.50
C LEU A 179 0.38 -9.69 6.86
N THR A 180 1.67 -9.95 7.09
CA THR A 180 2.17 -11.25 7.55
C THR A 180 3.11 -11.09 8.73
N TRP A 181 3.01 -11.98 9.73
CA TRP A 181 3.82 -11.96 10.96
C TRP A 181 3.90 -13.37 11.60
N PRO A 182 4.84 -13.65 12.52
CA PRO A 182 4.92 -14.93 13.23
C PRO A 182 3.62 -15.26 13.99
N ARG A 183 3.33 -16.55 14.12
CA ARG A 183 2.22 -17.02 14.98
C ARG A 183 2.51 -16.79 16.45
#